data_AF-A0A151X8F4-F1
#
_entry.id   AF-A0A151X8F4-F1
#
_cell.length_a   1.000
_cell.length_b   1.000
_cell.length_c   1.000
_cell.angle_alpha   90.00
_cell.angle_beta   90.00
_cell.angle_gamma   90.00
#
_symmetry.space_group_name_H-M   'P 1'
#
loop_
_entity.id
_entity.type
_entity.pdbx_description
1 polymer ?
#
loop_
_entity_poly.entity_id
_entity_poly.type
_entity_poly.pdbx_seq_one_letter_code
_entity_poly.pdbx_strand_id
1 'polypeptide(L)'
;AILKTLKVVMEREFPYVNICTDSKSCLMALADCRYNKFKLCPLIWDIQNRIYSINKFFPNINVRFTWCPAHIGIKDNEMVDAMAKEAAISSLIIR
;
A
#
# COMPACT_ATOMS: atom_id res chain seq x y z
N ALA A 1 3.56 -3.81 -2.83
CA ALA A 1 2.19 -3.49 -3.32
C ALA A 1 1.82 -2.02 -3.14
N ILE A 2 1.74 -1.49 -1.90
CA ILE A 2 1.19 -0.14 -1.60
C ILE A 2 1.81 1.00 -2.45
N LEU A 3 3.14 1.10 -2.53
CA LEU A 3 3.80 2.15 -3.33
C LEU A 3 3.37 2.13 -4.81
N LYS A 4 3.21 0.93 -5.39
CA LYS A 4 2.77 0.75 -6.77
C LYS A 4 1.31 1.17 -6.93
N THR A 5 0.45 0.81 -5.97
CA THR A 5 -0.95 1.25 -5.93
C THR A 5 -1.04 2.77 -5.88
N LEU A 6 -0.29 3.43 -4.99
CA LEU A 6 -0.27 4.89 -4.88
C LEU A 6 0.19 5.58 -6.17
N LYS A 7 1.13 4.99 -6.92
CA LYS A 7 1.51 5.49 -8.25
C LYS A 7 0.31 5.47 -9.22
N VAL A 8 -0.44 4.36 -9.25
CA VAL A 8 -1.63 4.23 -10.11
C VAL A 8 -2.72 5.22 -9.71
N VAL A 9 -2.89 5.48 -8.41
CA VAL A 9 -3.85 6.49 -7.91
C VAL A 9 -3.53 7.87 -8.47
N MET A 10 -2.25 8.25 -8.48
CA MET A 10 -1.80 9.54 -9.04
C MET A 10 -1.98 9.62 -10.56
N GLU A 11 -1.96 8.49 -11.28
CA GLU A 11 -2.08 8.45 -12.75
C GLU A 11 -3.53 8.41 -13.24
N ARG A 12 -4.49 7.97 -12.41
CA ARG A 12 -5.86 7.67 -12.83
C ARG A 12 -6.96 8.48 -12.14
N GLU A 13 -6.59 9.41 -11.25
CA GLU A 13 -7.48 10.39 -10.60
C GLU A 13 -8.79 9.81 -10.03
N PHE A 14 -8.73 8.65 -9.38
CA PHE A 14 -9.90 8.08 -8.72
C PHE A 14 -10.33 8.95 -7.52
N PRO A 15 -11.59 9.41 -7.42
CA PRO A 15 -12.02 10.29 -6.33
C PRO A 15 -12.00 9.60 -4.96
N TYR A 16 -12.23 8.28 -4.93
CA TYR A 16 -12.21 7.48 -3.71
C TYR A 16 -11.42 6.20 -3.94
N VAL A 17 -10.44 5.95 -3.07
CA VAL A 17 -9.58 4.77 -3.14
C VAL A 17 -9.50 4.13 -1.76
N ASN A 18 -9.88 2.86 -1.67
CA ASN A 18 -9.65 2.05 -0.47
C ASN A 18 -8.56 1.01 -0.76
N ILE A 19 -7.41 1.15 -0.12
CA ILE A 19 -6.28 0.22 -0.23
C ILE A 19 -6.40 -0.81 0.89
N CYS A 20 -6.79 -2.02 0.54
CA CYS A 20 -6.82 -3.15 1.46
C CYS A 20 -5.44 -3.83 1.53
N THR A 21 -4.98 -4.15 2.74
CA THR A 21 -3.73 -4.90 2.96
C THR A 21 -3.82 -5.79 4.18
N ASP A 22 -3.18 -6.95 4.11
CA ASP A 22 -3.00 -7.89 5.21
C ASP A 22 -1.83 -7.55 6.14
N SER A 23 -0.99 -6.60 5.74
CA SER A 23 0.14 -6.13 6.52
C SER A 23 -0.30 -5.20 7.65
N LYS A 24 -0.82 -5.77 8.74
CA LYS A 24 -1.21 -5.03 9.96
C LYS A 24 -0.05 -4.19 10.51
N SER A 25 1.18 -4.71 10.48
CA SER A 25 2.37 -4.00 10.92
C SER A 25 2.65 -2.75 10.08
N CYS A 26 2.45 -2.81 8.77
CA CYS A 26 2.58 -1.64 7.89
C CYS A 26 1.55 -0.57 8.25
N LEU A 27 0.28 -0.95 8.47
CA LEU A 27 -0.77 -0.01 8.86
C LEU A 27 -0.52 0.62 10.22
N MET A 28 -0.06 -0.15 11.21
CA MET A 28 0.31 0.38 12.52
C MET A 28 1.49 1.36 12.41
N ALA A 29 2.49 1.06 11.57
CA ALA A 29 3.60 1.97 11.32
C ALA A 29 3.19 3.26 10.61
N LEU A 30 2.22 3.20 9.70
CA LEU A 30 1.65 4.39 9.03
C LEU A 30 0.81 5.24 9.97
N ALA A 31 0.09 4.61 10.90
CA ALA A 31 -0.76 5.28 11.88
C ALA A 31 0.03 5.86 13.07
N ASP A 32 1.22 5.35 13.35
CA ASP A 32 2.04 5.85 14.45
C ASP A 32 2.80 7.14 14.05
N CYS A 33 2.17 8.28 14.34
CA CYS A 33 2.76 9.61 14.13
C CYS A 33 3.86 9.95 15.16
N ARG A 34 4.23 9.06 16.09
CA ARG A 34 5.31 9.30 17.05
C ARG A 34 6.65 9.16 16.33
N TYR A 35 7.01 10.26 15.69
CA TYR A 35 8.33 10.63 15.19
C TYR A 35 9.39 10.20 16.21
N ASN A 36 10.04 9.05 15.98
CA ASN A 36 11.46 8.78 16.28
C ASN A 36 11.87 7.31 16.15
N LYS A 37 10.94 6.33 16.11
CA LYS A 37 11.31 4.92 15.85
C LYS A 37 11.24 4.51 14.36
N PHE A 38 10.35 5.14 13.57
CA PHE A 38 10.17 4.85 12.14
C PHE A 38 11.06 5.69 11.19
N LYS A 39 11.91 6.58 11.71
CA LYS A 39 12.98 7.23 10.91
C LYS A 39 13.92 6.22 10.21
N LEU A 40 13.84 4.93 10.54
CA LEU A 40 14.67 3.86 10.00
C LEU A 40 14.00 2.97 8.94
N CYS A 41 12.72 3.17 8.59
CA CYS A 41 12.10 2.41 7.49
C CYS A 41 11.88 3.32 6.27
N PRO A 42 12.82 3.36 5.31
CA PRO A 42 12.68 4.11 4.07
C PRO A 42 11.36 3.83 3.35
N LEU A 43 10.86 2.60 3.44
CA LEU A 43 9.60 2.20 2.80
C LEU A 43 8.38 2.91 3.40
N ILE A 44 8.29 3.03 4.73
CA ILE A 44 7.18 3.74 5.39
C ILE A 44 7.26 5.23 5.07
N TRP A 45 8.47 5.80 5.09
CA TRP A 45 8.71 7.19 4.70
C TRP A 45 8.24 7.47 3.26
N ASP A 46 8.59 6.60 2.31
CA ASP A 46 8.16 6.74 0.91
C ASP A 46 6.64 6.65 0.74
N ILE A 47 5.98 5.76 1.51
CA ILE A 47 4.51 5.66 1.51
C ILE A 47 3.90 6.96 2.04
N GLN A 48 4.39 7.47 3.18
CA GLN A 48 3.91 8.72 3.78
C GLN A 48 4.10 9.92 2.85
N ASN A 49 5.26 10.04 2.20
CA ASN A 49 5.52 11.12 1.24
C ASN A 49 4.57 11.06 0.05
N ARG A 50 4.26 9.85 -0.46
CA ARG A 50 3.30 9.71 -1.57
C ARG A 50 1.88 10.07 -1.15
N ILE A 51 1.46 9.65 0.04
CA ILE A 51 0.16 10.04 0.60
C ILE A 51 0.09 11.57 0.75
N TYR A 52 1.16 12.18 1.29
CA TYR A 52 1.25 13.64 1.40
C TYR A 52 1.15 14.32 0.03
N SER A 53 1.87 13.84 -0.97
CA SER A 53 1.79 14.37 -2.34
C SER A 53 0.40 14.23 -2.94
N ILE A 54 -0.27 13.09 -2.75
CA ILE A 54 -1.66 12.90 -3.20
C ILE A 54 -2.57 13.94 -2.55
N ASN A 55 -2.52 14.07 -1.22
CA ASN A 55 -3.36 15.04 -0.50
C ASN A 55 -3.07 16.49 -0.90
N LYS A 56 -1.81 16.82 -1.23
CA LYS A 56 -1.38 18.17 -1.60
C LYS A 56 -1.79 18.55 -3.03
N PHE A 57 -1.59 17.66 -3.99
CA PHE A 57 -1.76 17.96 -5.41
C PHE A 57 -3.10 17.50 -5.99
N PHE A 58 -3.77 16.55 -5.33
CA PHE A 58 -5.03 15.98 -5.76
C PHE A 58 -6.05 15.98 -4.59
N PRO A 59 -6.49 17.17 -4.12
CA PRO A 59 -7.33 17.30 -2.92
C PRO A 59 -8.70 16.62 -3.04
N ASN A 60 -9.14 16.29 -4.26
CA ASN A 60 -10.39 15.57 -4.52
C ASN A 60 -10.24 14.04 -4.44
N ILE A 61 -9.02 13.53 -4.25
CA ILE A 61 -8.75 12.10 -4.09
C ILE A 61 -8.68 11.77 -2.61
N ASN A 62 -9.57 10.89 -2.16
CA ASN A 62 -9.56 10.37 -0.80
C ASN A 62 -8.98 8.95 -0.78
N VAL A 63 -7.77 8.80 -0.22
CA VAL A 63 -7.11 7.51 -0.03
C VAL A 63 -7.31 7.03 1.41
N ARG A 64 -7.90 5.83 1.55
CA ARG A 64 -8.05 5.12 2.83
C ARG A 64 -7.29 3.82 2.81
N PHE A 65 -6.90 3.38 4.00
CA PHE A 65 -6.29 2.07 4.21
C PHE A 65 -7.20 1.21 5.09
N THR A 66 -7.39 -0.04 4.69
CA THR A 66 -8.18 -1.03 5.43
C THR A 66 -7.34 -2.27 5.66
N TRP A 67 -7.32 -2.75 6.91
CA TRP A 67 -6.71 -4.04 7.20
C TRP A 67 -7.64 -5.18 6.75
N CYS A 68 -7.10 -6.17 6.04
CA CYS A 68 -7.82 -7.36 5.60
C CYS A 68 -7.02 -8.60 6.01
N PRO A 69 -7.55 -9.56 6.80
CA PRO A 69 -6.77 -10.73 7.19
C PRO A 69 -6.38 -11.59 5.98
N ALA A 70 -5.16 -12.11 5.98
CA ALA A 70 -4.71 -13.10 5.00
C ALA A 70 -5.31 -14.49 5.32
N HIS A 71 -5.51 -15.30 4.28
CA HIS A 71 -5.82 -16.73 4.39
C HIS A 71 -7.09 -17.08 5.19
N ILE A 72 -8.14 -16.25 5.09
CA ILE A 72 -9.44 -16.50 5.73
C ILE A 72 -10.60 -16.71 4.74
N GLY A 73 -10.32 -16.96 3.45
CA GLY A 73 -11.34 -17.15 2.43
C GLY A 73 -11.85 -15.87 1.76
N ILE A 74 -11.18 -14.72 1.94
CA ILE A 74 -11.51 -13.50 1.19
C ILE A 74 -10.94 -13.66 -0.22
N LYS A 75 -11.80 -14.11 -1.14
CA LYS A 75 -11.46 -14.46 -2.53
C LYS A 75 -10.53 -13.45 -3.22
N ASP A 76 -10.85 -12.17 -3.15
CA ASP A 76 -10.05 -11.14 -3.84
C ASP A 76 -8.67 -10.93 -3.20
N ASN A 77 -8.57 -11.05 -1.87
CA ASN A 77 -7.29 -10.97 -1.17
C ASN A 77 -6.40 -12.19 -1.50
N GLU A 78 -7.00 -13.37 -1.56
CA GLU A 78 -6.31 -14.61 -1.94
C GLU A 78 -5.82 -14.59 -3.39
N MET A 79 -6.64 -14.06 -4.30
CA MET A 79 -6.25 -13.86 -5.69
C MET A 79 -5.07 -12.89 -5.81
N VAL A 80 -5.08 -11.78 -5.08
CA VAL A 80 -3.98 -10.80 -5.09
C VAL A 80 -2.69 -11.39 -4.48
N ASP A 81 -2.81 -12.19 -3.41
CA ASP A 81 -1.67 -12.90 -2.81
C ASP A 81 -1.06 -13.93 -3.78
N ALA A 82 -1.89 -14.69 -4.50
CA ALA A 82 -1.43 -15.61 -5.54
C ALA A 82 -0.67 -14.87 -6.66
N MET A 83 -1.24 -13.77 -7.19
CA MET A 83 -0.57 -12.95 -8.20
C MET A 83 0.76 -12.37 -7.70
N ALA A 84 0.83 -11.95 -6.44
CA ALA A 84 2.06 -11.45 -5.85
C ALA A 84 3.15 -12.54 -5.75
N LYS A 85 2.77 -13.77 -5.39
CA LYS A 85 3.67 -14.93 -5.34
C LYS A 85 4.18 -15.32 -6.72
N GLU A 86 3.31 -15.37 -7.72
CA GLU A 86 3.68 -15.63 -9.11
C GLU A 86 4.67 -14.59 -9.63
N ALA A 87 4.40 -13.30 -9.38
CA ALA A 87 5.29 -12.21 -9.78
C ALA A 87 6.66 -12.29 -9.08
N ALA A 88 6.70 -12.67 -7.80
CA ALA A 88 7.95 -12.87 -7.07
C ALA A 88 8.79 -14.00 -7.68
N ILE A 89 8.17 -15.13 -8.05
CA ILE A 89 8.84 -16.25 -8.70
C ILE A 89 9.35 -15.86 -10.09
N SER A 90 8.51 -15.21 -10.91
CA SER A 90 8.91 -14.73 -12.24
C SER A 90 10.10 -13.76 -12.19
N SER A 91 10.15 -12.88 -11.18
CA SER A 91 11.26 -11.94 -10.99
C SER A 91 12.59 -12.60 -10.61
N LEU A 92 12.56 -13.84 -10.11
CA LEU A 92 13.75 -14.63 -9.79
C LEU A 92 14.27 -15.41 -10.99
N ILE A 93 13.40 -15.77 -11.94
CA ILE A 93 13.76 -16.51 -13.16
C ILE A 93 14.41 -15.61 -14.22
N ILE A 94 14.17 -14.29 -14.15
CA ILE A 94 14.69 -13.30 -15.11
C ILE A 94 15.97 -12.60 -14.57
N ARG A 95 16.60 -13.13 -13.53
CA ARG A 95 17.91 -12.68 -13.03
C ARG A 95 19.01 -13.66 -13.40
#